data_AF-A0A1H6LS83-F1
#
_entry.id   AF-A0A1H6LS83-F1
#
_cell.length_a   1.000
_cell.length_b   1.000
_cell.length_c   1.000
_cell.angle_alpha   90.00
_cell.angle_beta   90.00
_cell.angle_gamma   90.00
#
_symmetry.space_group_name_H-M   'P 1'
#
loop_
_entity.id
_entity.type
_entity.pdbx_description
1 polymer ?
#
loop_
_entity_poly.entity_id
_entity_poly.type
_entity_poly.pdbx_seq_one_letter_code
_entity_poly.pdbx_strand_id
1 'polypeptide(L)'
;MQSPSENTLTKRLCSIYHGYVQIAEIDATDETAPYVTKTYRWDPSEPVATRPLALTLWTREGTERETLYYAHDLRKNVVSLFDAKGLRRASYQYAPYGNITSMEGDMAKEPPYRFSSEHHDEDLGLVYYNYCHYNPTDGRWTSRDPIAEQGGWNLYGFVGNRPLYDTNILGWIIKYIGSHIKGGYVDAFDKIQQRIQNWVEKESEYKKIQRQPCMP
;
A
#
# COMPACT_ATOMS: atom_id res chain seq x y z
N MET A 1 28.71 33.27 12.77
CA MET A 1 28.24 31.93 13.16
C MET A 1 26.74 31.91 12.97
N GLN A 2 26.25 31.22 11.93
CA GLN A 2 24.82 31.03 11.70
C GLN A 2 24.31 30.01 12.71
N SER A 3 23.27 30.37 13.47
CA SER A 3 22.54 29.47 14.36
C SER A 3 21.98 28.28 13.57
N PRO A 4 21.92 27.06 14.13
CA PRO A 4 21.28 25.94 13.46
C PRO A 4 19.80 26.28 13.26
N SER A 5 19.29 26.12 12.03
CA SER A 5 17.86 26.26 11.74
C SER A 5 17.07 25.28 12.59
N GLU A 6 16.09 25.77 13.35
CA GLU A 6 15.14 24.95 14.09
C GLU A 6 14.49 23.92 13.16
N ASN A 7 14.52 22.64 13.55
CA ASN A 7 13.77 21.57 12.89
C ASN A 7 12.27 21.79 13.17
N THR A 8 11.66 22.71 12.44
CA THR A 8 10.22 22.97 12.54
C THR A 8 9.47 21.83 11.88
N LEU A 9 8.64 21.13 12.64
CA LEU A 9 7.72 20.13 12.13
C LEU A 9 6.80 20.77 11.08
N THR A 10 6.99 20.42 9.81
CA THR A 10 6.21 21.02 8.71
C THR A 10 4.83 20.37 8.56
N LYS A 11 4.70 19.09 8.95
CA LYS A 11 3.44 18.35 8.86
C LYS A 11 3.44 17.12 9.77
N ARG A 12 2.29 16.78 10.36
CA ARG A 12 2.04 15.50 11.04
C ARG A 12 0.83 14.81 10.42
N LEU A 13 1.08 13.74 9.68
CA LEU A 13 0.03 12.93 9.05
C LEU A 13 -0.21 11.64 9.84
N CYS A 14 -1.48 11.31 10.03
CA CYS A 14 -1.94 10.10 10.69
C CYS A 14 -2.83 9.30 9.74
N SER A 15 -2.56 8.01 9.56
CA SER A 15 -3.34 7.14 8.67
C SER A 15 -4.28 6.24 9.47
N ILE A 16 -5.53 6.12 9.04
CA ILE A 16 -6.53 5.20 9.60
C ILE A 16 -6.67 4.01 8.66
N TYR A 17 -6.67 2.80 9.23
CA TYR A 17 -6.75 1.54 8.48
C TYR A 17 -7.99 0.72 8.85
N HIS A 18 -8.47 -0.07 7.89
CA HIS A 18 -9.40 -1.17 8.12
C HIS A 18 -8.74 -2.46 7.63
N GLY A 19 -8.32 -3.33 8.55
CA GLY A 19 -7.39 -4.40 8.21
C GLY A 19 -6.05 -3.82 7.75
N TYR A 20 -5.58 -4.20 6.55
CA TYR A 20 -4.33 -3.70 5.97
C TYR A 20 -4.53 -2.54 4.98
N VAL A 21 -5.76 -2.14 4.66
CA VAL A 21 -6.04 -1.03 3.72
C VAL A 21 -6.26 0.28 4.45
N GLN A 22 -5.64 1.36 3.96
CA GLN A 22 -5.84 2.70 4.50
C GLN A 22 -7.20 3.24 4.06
N ILE A 23 -8.04 3.66 5.01
CA ILE A 23 -9.37 4.22 4.71
C ILE A 23 -9.40 5.75 4.81
N ALA A 24 -8.48 6.35 5.57
CA ALA A 24 -8.35 7.80 5.69
C ALA A 24 -6.93 8.25 6.01
N GLU A 25 -6.63 9.50 5.67
CA GLU A 25 -5.48 10.26 6.15
C GLU A 25 -6.00 11.50 6.89
N ILE A 26 -5.36 11.82 8.01
CA ILE A 26 -5.66 12.95 8.88
C ILE A 26 -4.40 13.81 8.97
N ASP A 27 -4.56 15.11 8.78
CA ASP A 27 -3.56 16.09 9.17
C ASP A 27 -3.80 16.48 10.63
N ALA A 28 -2.85 16.12 11.49
CA ALA A 28 -2.82 16.39 12.92
C ALA A 28 -1.65 17.32 13.28
N THR A 29 -1.22 18.16 12.35
CA THR A 29 -0.18 19.19 12.61
C THR A 29 -0.67 20.18 13.66
N ASP A 30 -1.95 20.57 13.59
CA ASP A 30 -2.65 21.24 14.67
C ASP A 30 -3.36 20.19 15.54
N GLU A 31 -2.74 19.83 16.67
CA GLU A 31 -3.27 18.80 17.58
C GLU A 31 -4.65 19.16 18.15
N THR A 32 -5.02 20.44 18.16
CA THR A 32 -6.30 20.91 18.71
C THR A 32 -7.43 20.87 17.70
N ALA A 33 -7.11 20.83 16.41
CA ALA A 33 -8.06 20.82 15.31
C ALA A 33 -7.57 19.94 14.15
N PRO A 34 -7.39 18.62 14.37
CA PRO A 34 -7.04 17.70 13.31
C PRO A 34 -8.20 17.60 12.31
N TYR A 35 -7.89 17.39 11.04
CA TYR A 35 -8.91 17.22 10.02
C TYR A 35 -8.52 16.12 9.02
N VAL A 36 -9.53 15.48 8.45
CA VAL A 36 -9.36 14.46 7.42
C VAL A 36 -8.89 15.16 6.15
N THR A 37 -7.80 14.70 5.54
CA THR A 37 -7.29 15.20 4.25
C THR A 37 -7.76 14.33 3.09
N LYS A 38 -7.79 13.00 3.30
CA LYS A 38 -8.08 12.00 2.28
C LYS A 38 -8.97 10.90 2.83
N THR A 39 -9.89 10.41 2.03
CA THR A 39 -10.57 9.12 2.28
C THR A 39 -10.53 8.26 1.04
N TYR A 40 -10.45 6.94 1.24
CA TYR A 40 -10.31 5.96 0.18
C TYR A 40 -11.50 5.01 0.15
N ARG A 41 -12.02 4.74 -1.05
CA ARG A 41 -13.00 3.67 -1.29
C ARG A 41 -12.30 2.51 -1.96
N TRP A 42 -12.47 1.31 -1.42
CA TRP A 42 -11.81 0.10 -1.90
C TRP A 42 -12.82 -0.84 -2.57
N ASP A 43 -12.35 -1.66 -3.51
CA ASP A 43 -13.17 -2.67 -4.18
C ASP A 43 -13.50 -3.82 -3.21
N PRO A 44 -14.78 -4.01 -2.84
CA PRO A 44 -15.16 -5.06 -1.89
C PRO A 44 -15.03 -6.48 -2.47
N SER A 45 -14.90 -6.62 -3.80
CA SER A 45 -14.77 -7.92 -4.46
C SER A 45 -13.36 -8.51 -4.43
N GLU A 46 -12.36 -7.72 -4.05
CA GLU A 46 -10.95 -8.12 -3.95
C GLU A 46 -10.44 -7.93 -2.51
N PRO A 47 -10.96 -8.69 -1.51
CA PRO A 47 -10.72 -8.44 -0.09
C PRO A 47 -9.28 -8.72 0.39
N VAL A 48 -8.44 -9.26 -0.49
CA VAL A 48 -7.05 -9.66 -0.19
C VAL A 48 -6.03 -8.82 -0.97
N ALA A 49 -6.46 -8.10 -2.01
CA ALA A 49 -5.58 -7.28 -2.84
C ALA A 49 -6.01 -5.82 -2.79
N THR A 50 -5.04 -4.91 -2.66
CA THR A 50 -5.31 -3.48 -2.77
C THR A 50 -5.89 -3.18 -4.15
N ARG A 51 -7.06 -2.54 -4.18
CA ARG A 51 -7.68 -2.04 -5.41
C ARG A 51 -8.54 -0.81 -5.07
N PRO A 52 -7.95 0.40 -5.07
CA PRO A 52 -8.68 1.61 -4.74
C PRO A 52 -9.64 1.93 -5.87
N LEU A 53 -10.89 2.28 -5.56
CA LEU A 53 -11.89 2.71 -6.53
C LEU A 53 -11.97 4.24 -6.61
N ALA A 54 -11.88 4.91 -5.47
CA ALA A 54 -11.94 6.37 -5.40
C ALA A 54 -11.09 6.94 -4.25
N LEU A 55 -10.59 8.15 -4.45
CA LEU A 55 -9.95 9.00 -3.45
C LEU A 55 -10.76 10.29 -3.35
N THR A 56 -11.27 10.60 -2.16
CA THR A 56 -11.91 11.88 -1.87
C THR A 56 -10.96 12.75 -1.08
N LEU A 57 -10.76 13.99 -1.55
CA LEU A 57 -9.97 15.03 -0.91
C LEU A 57 -10.89 15.97 -0.13
N TRP A 58 -10.44 16.37 1.05
CA TRP A 58 -11.23 17.16 1.99
C TRP A 58 -10.55 18.47 2.30
N THR A 59 -11.35 19.52 2.51
CA THR A 59 -10.87 20.80 3.03
C THR A 59 -10.79 20.77 4.55
N ARG A 60 -10.12 21.77 5.15
CA ARG A 60 -10.01 21.89 6.62
C ARG A 60 -11.37 22.06 7.29
N GLU A 61 -12.33 22.64 6.59
CA GLU A 61 -13.71 22.85 7.04
C GLU A 61 -14.56 21.57 6.96
N GLY A 62 -13.99 20.44 6.53
CA GLY A 62 -14.71 19.17 6.38
C GLY A 62 -15.60 19.10 5.15
N THR A 63 -15.38 19.97 4.16
CA THR A 63 -16.12 19.95 2.90
C THR A 63 -15.38 19.08 1.89
N GLU A 64 -16.10 18.31 1.07
CA GLU A 64 -15.50 17.59 -0.05
C GLU A 64 -14.94 18.60 -1.06
N ARG A 65 -13.62 18.56 -1.26
CA ARG A 65 -12.93 19.38 -2.27
C ARG A 65 -13.11 18.76 -3.65
N GLU A 66 -12.81 17.47 -3.76
CA GLU A 66 -12.78 16.75 -5.02
C GLU A 66 -12.76 15.23 -4.78
N THR A 67 -13.46 14.47 -5.62
CA THR A 67 -13.33 13.01 -5.70
C THR A 67 -12.70 12.58 -7.02
N LEU A 68 -11.65 11.77 -6.92
CA LEU A 68 -10.92 11.16 -8.02
C LEU A 68 -11.24 9.66 -8.10
N TYR A 69 -11.51 9.16 -9.30
CA TYR A 69 -11.82 7.77 -9.60
C TYR A 69 -10.64 7.09 -10.28
N TYR A 70 -10.26 5.91 -9.78
CA TYR A 70 -9.11 5.17 -10.27
C TYR A 70 -9.50 4.30 -11.47
N ALA A 71 -8.77 4.46 -12.58
CA ALA A 71 -8.80 3.53 -13.69
C ALA A 71 -7.59 2.61 -13.64
N HIS A 72 -7.83 1.32 -13.90
CA HIS A 72 -6.82 0.28 -13.79
C HIS A 72 -6.62 -0.45 -15.11
N ASP A 73 -5.41 -0.95 -15.34
CA ASP A 73 -5.18 -1.98 -16.36
C ASP A 73 -5.55 -3.39 -15.85
N LEU A 74 -5.39 -4.39 -16.72
CA LEU A 74 -5.66 -5.80 -16.40
C LEU A 74 -4.72 -6.38 -15.34
N ARG A 75 -3.58 -5.71 -15.08
CA ARG A 75 -2.59 -6.06 -14.05
C ARG A 75 -2.87 -5.34 -12.73
N LYS A 76 -4.00 -4.64 -12.62
CA LYS A 76 -4.37 -3.80 -11.48
C LYS A 76 -3.46 -2.58 -11.29
N ASN A 77 -2.63 -2.19 -12.25
CA ASN A 77 -1.92 -0.93 -12.14
C ASN A 77 -2.89 0.24 -12.33
N VAL A 78 -2.77 1.27 -11.51
CA VAL A 78 -3.50 2.53 -11.71
C VAL A 78 -2.91 3.24 -12.93
N VAL A 79 -3.66 3.34 -14.02
CA VAL A 79 -3.20 3.97 -15.27
C VAL A 79 -3.72 5.38 -15.46
N SER A 80 -4.82 5.76 -14.82
CA SER A 80 -5.38 7.10 -14.90
C SER A 80 -6.28 7.42 -13.71
N LEU A 81 -6.47 8.71 -13.47
CA LEU A 81 -7.48 9.24 -12.54
C LEU A 81 -8.46 10.12 -13.30
N PHE A 82 -9.73 10.05 -12.90
CA PHE A 82 -10.79 10.87 -13.46
C PHE A 82 -11.51 11.64 -12.36
N ASP A 83 -11.95 12.87 -12.62
CA ASP A 83 -12.86 13.58 -11.72
C ASP A 83 -14.32 13.12 -11.92
N ALA A 84 -15.24 13.67 -11.12
CA ALA A 84 -16.66 13.37 -11.21
C ALA A 84 -17.32 13.78 -12.55
N LYS A 85 -16.65 14.61 -13.37
CA LYS A 85 -17.12 15.01 -14.70
C LYS A 85 -16.54 14.12 -15.80
N GLY A 86 -15.72 13.14 -15.44
CA GLY A 86 -15.04 12.25 -16.38
C GLY A 86 -13.82 12.87 -17.06
N LEU A 87 -13.32 14.01 -16.57
CA LEU A 87 -12.06 14.59 -17.07
C LEU A 87 -10.88 13.85 -16.47
N ARG A 88 -9.90 13.49 -17.31
CA ARG A 88 -8.68 12.84 -16.84
C ARG A 88 -7.79 13.84 -16.09
N ARG A 89 -7.50 13.56 -14.82
CA ARG A 89 -6.69 14.38 -13.90
C ARG A 89 -5.29 13.84 -13.66
N ALA A 90 -5.07 12.56 -13.96
CA ALA A 90 -3.74 11.98 -14.01
C ALA A 90 -3.67 10.84 -15.03
N SER A 91 -2.47 10.59 -15.55
CA SER A 91 -2.12 9.44 -16.38
C SER A 91 -0.75 8.90 -15.98
N TYR A 92 -0.63 7.57 -15.93
CA TYR A 92 0.60 6.88 -15.56
C TYR A 92 0.95 5.83 -16.61
N GLN A 93 2.23 5.73 -16.93
CA GLN A 93 2.80 4.64 -17.70
C GLN A 93 3.91 3.98 -16.90
N TYR A 94 3.96 2.65 -16.97
CA TYR A 94 4.92 1.86 -16.21
C TYR A 94 5.76 0.99 -17.14
N ALA A 95 7.04 0.86 -16.82
CA ALA A 95 7.88 -0.23 -17.27
C ALA A 95 7.35 -1.57 -16.72
N PRO A 96 7.76 -2.73 -17.26
CA PRO A 96 7.27 -4.03 -16.83
C PRO A 96 7.38 -4.30 -15.32
N TYR A 97 8.43 -3.80 -14.68
CA TYR A 97 8.68 -3.95 -13.24
C TYR A 97 8.12 -2.80 -12.39
N GLY A 98 7.29 -1.92 -12.96
CA GLY A 98 6.58 -0.90 -12.21
C GLY A 98 7.29 0.45 -12.07
N ASN A 99 8.48 0.61 -12.65
CA ASN A 99 9.10 1.92 -12.74
C ASN A 99 8.24 2.86 -13.59
N ILE A 100 7.98 4.07 -13.11
CA ILE A 100 7.11 5.04 -13.81
C ILE A 100 7.89 5.64 -14.98
N THR A 101 7.41 5.44 -16.20
CA THR A 101 8.02 5.96 -17.44
C THR A 101 7.41 7.26 -17.90
N SER A 102 6.15 7.51 -17.56
CA SER A 102 5.47 8.79 -17.74
C SER A 102 4.45 9.01 -16.64
N MET A 103 4.36 10.25 -16.15
CA MET A 103 3.41 10.70 -15.15
C MET A 103 2.97 12.12 -15.50
N GLU A 104 1.69 12.28 -15.81
CA GLU A 104 1.12 13.53 -16.32
C GLU A 104 -0.18 13.87 -15.58
N GLY A 105 -0.48 15.17 -15.47
CA GLY A 105 -1.73 15.68 -14.88
C GLY A 105 -1.50 16.42 -13.57
N ASP A 106 -2.45 17.30 -13.22
CA ASP A 106 -2.40 18.14 -12.04
C ASP A 106 -2.58 17.36 -10.73
N MET A 107 -3.23 16.19 -10.81
CA MET A 107 -3.44 15.30 -9.66
C MET A 107 -2.50 14.09 -9.66
N ALA A 108 -1.46 14.07 -10.49
CA ALA A 108 -0.62 12.87 -10.67
C ALA A 108 0.22 12.48 -9.44
N LYS A 109 0.52 13.43 -8.55
CA LYS A 109 1.27 13.16 -7.31
C LYS A 109 0.37 12.98 -6.08
N GLU A 110 -0.92 13.29 -6.20
CA GLU A 110 -1.82 13.36 -5.05
C GLU A 110 -2.14 11.99 -4.44
N PRO A 111 -2.47 10.94 -5.23
CA PRO A 111 -2.70 9.63 -4.68
C PRO A 111 -1.40 8.82 -4.54
N PRO A 112 -1.24 8.12 -3.41
CA PRO A 112 -0.07 7.28 -3.20
C PRO A 112 -0.22 5.91 -3.88
N TYR A 113 -1.43 5.44 -4.18
CA TYR A 113 -1.65 4.10 -4.75
C TYR A 113 -1.48 4.09 -6.28
N ARG A 114 -0.52 3.32 -6.79
CA ARG A 114 -0.09 3.37 -8.20
C ARG A 114 0.14 1.99 -8.82
N PHE A 115 1.41 1.58 -8.92
CA PHE A 115 1.81 0.30 -9.49
C PHE A 115 1.23 -0.85 -8.64
N SER A 116 0.61 -1.84 -9.29
CA SER A 116 -0.12 -2.94 -8.67
C SER A 116 -1.18 -2.51 -7.65
N SER A 117 -1.70 -1.28 -7.75
CA SER A 117 -2.58 -0.67 -6.74
C SER A 117 -1.98 -0.54 -5.33
N GLU A 118 -0.66 -0.65 -5.19
CA GLU A 118 0.04 -0.56 -3.91
C GLU A 118 0.54 0.85 -3.62
N HIS A 119 0.83 1.12 -2.34
CA HIS A 119 1.27 2.42 -1.87
C HIS A 119 2.69 2.72 -2.37
N HIS A 120 2.85 3.78 -3.13
CA HIS A 120 4.14 4.30 -3.59
C HIS A 120 4.65 5.36 -2.62
N ASP A 121 5.88 5.17 -2.15
CA ASP A 121 6.61 6.14 -1.35
C ASP A 121 7.45 7.02 -2.30
N GLU A 122 7.10 8.31 -2.39
CA GLU A 122 7.78 9.27 -3.26
C GLU A 122 9.20 9.61 -2.80
N ASP A 123 9.45 9.59 -1.48
CA ASP A 123 10.74 9.96 -0.93
C ASP A 123 11.77 8.84 -1.12
N LEU A 124 11.32 7.59 -1.01
CA LEU A 124 12.16 6.40 -1.16
C LEU A 124 12.13 5.81 -2.58
N GLY A 125 11.13 6.15 -3.40
CA GLY A 125 10.87 5.52 -4.69
C GLY A 125 10.46 4.05 -4.59
N LEU A 126 10.04 3.59 -3.40
CA LEU A 126 9.68 2.20 -3.13
C LEU A 126 8.17 1.99 -3.21
N VAL A 127 7.74 0.74 -3.39
CA VAL A 127 6.34 0.35 -3.33
C VAL A 127 6.12 -0.60 -2.16
N TYR A 128 5.15 -0.26 -1.30
CA TYR A 128 4.86 -1.01 -0.09
C TYR A 128 3.76 -2.04 -0.33
N TYR A 129 4.13 -3.32 -0.21
CA TYR A 129 3.23 -4.48 -0.34
C TYR A 129 2.86 -5.05 1.04
N ASN A 130 2.55 -4.18 2.01
CA ASN A 130 2.22 -4.51 3.41
C ASN A 130 3.33 -5.17 4.23
N TYR A 131 3.92 -6.26 3.76
CA TYR A 131 4.94 -6.98 4.53
C TYR A 131 6.35 -6.84 3.96
N CYS A 132 6.47 -6.32 2.75
CA CYS A 132 7.74 -6.11 2.08
C CYS A 132 7.72 -4.78 1.31
N HIS A 133 8.89 -4.16 1.19
CA HIS A 133 9.09 -3.05 0.27
C HIS A 133 9.70 -3.58 -1.03
N TYR A 134 9.14 -3.17 -2.15
CA TYR A 134 9.57 -3.50 -3.48
C TYR A 134 10.31 -2.30 -4.09
N ASN A 135 11.44 -2.55 -4.74
CA ASN A 135 12.15 -1.57 -5.54
C ASN A 135 11.79 -1.74 -7.03
N PRO A 136 10.99 -0.83 -7.63
CA PRO A 136 10.62 -0.91 -9.06
C PRO A 136 11.80 -0.66 -10.00
N THR A 137 12.83 0.07 -9.57
CA THR A 137 14.02 0.34 -10.38
C THR A 137 14.84 -0.94 -10.60
N ASP A 138 15.00 -1.73 -9.54
CA ASP A 138 15.77 -2.99 -9.59
C ASP A 138 14.91 -4.21 -9.94
N GLY A 139 13.59 -4.09 -9.82
CA GLY A 139 12.64 -5.17 -10.03
C GLY A 139 12.68 -6.24 -8.94
N ARG A 140 12.97 -5.87 -7.68
CA ARG A 140 13.28 -6.82 -6.59
C ARG A 140 12.70 -6.41 -5.25
N TRP A 141 12.51 -7.38 -4.37
CA TRP A 141 12.23 -7.14 -2.95
C TRP A 141 13.47 -6.57 -2.25
N THR A 142 13.25 -5.64 -1.33
CA THR A 142 14.31 -5.07 -0.47
C THR A 142 14.64 -5.99 0.72
N SER A 143 13.71 -6.87 1.10
CA SER A 143 13.84 -7.85 2.16
C SER A 143 13.72 -9.28 1.63
N ARG A 144 14.21 -10.26 2.39
CA ARG A 144 14.01 -11.69 2.07
C ARG A 144 12.52 -12.03 2.11
N ASP A 145 12.09 -12.91 1.20
CA ASP A 145 10.75 -13.45 1.15
C ASP A 145 10.40 -14.09 2.50
N PRO A 146 9.35 -13.61 3.19
CA PRO A 146 8.90 -14.13 4.48
C PRO A 146 8.31 -15.54 4.43
N ILE A 147 7.90 -16.06 3.27
CA ILE A 147 7.60 -17.49 3.10
C ILE A 147 8.85 -18.33 2.78
N ALA A 148 10.03 -17.68 2.75
CA ALA A 148 11.34 -18.27 2.57
C ALA A 148 11.40 -19.16 1.32
N GLU A 149 12.09 -20.30 1.38
CA GLU A 149 12.31 -21.17 0.22
C GLU A 149 11.01 -21.80 -0.32
N GLN A 150 9.87 -21.65 0.37
CA GLN A 150 8.56 -22.07 -0.14
C GLN A 150 8.09 -21.19 -1.31
N GLY A 151 8.54 -19.93 -1.39
CA GLY A 151 8.30 -19.04 -2.53
C GLY A 151 9.23 -19.29 -3.73
N GLY A 152 10.24 -20.14 -3.56
CA GLY A 152 11.27 -20.46 -4.54
C GLY A 152 12.68 -20.18 -4.02
N TRP A 153 13.70 -20.54 -4.81
CA TRP A 153 15.09 -20.40 -4.39
C TRP A 153 15.59 -18.95 -4.40
N ASN A 154 14.96 -18.07 -5.18
CA ASN A 154 15.27 -16.65 -5.20
C ASN A 154 14.38 -15.89 -4.21
N LEU A 155 14.89 -15.70 -3.00
CA LEU A 155 14.19 -15.03 -1.90
C LEU A 155 14.01 -13.52 -2.09
N TYR A 156 14.49 -12.95 -3.20
CA TYR A 156 14.33 -11.53 -3.54
C TYR A 156 13.61 -11.33 -4.87
N GLY A 157 13.17 -12.42 -5.51
CA GLY A 157 12.56 -12.40 -6.83
C GLY A 157 11.14 -11.84 -6.80
N PHE A 158 10.83 -10.96 -7.74
CA PHE A 158 9.47 -10.46 -7.95
C PHE A 158 8.75 -11.31 -8.99
N VAL A 159 7.61 -11.93 -8.60
CA VAL A 159 6.70 -12.72 -9.47
C VAL A 159 7.40 -13.66 -10.46
N GLY A 160 8.44 -14.36 -10.02
CA GLY A 160 9.19 -15.30 -10.87
C GLY A 160 9.76 -14.68 -12.16
N ASN A 161 10.07 -13.38 -12.16
CA ASN A 161 10.49 -12.58 -13.31
C ASN A 161 9.48 -12.55 -14.47
N ARG A 162 8.18 -12.67 -14.16
CA ARG A 162 7.08 -12.60 -15.14
C ARG A 162 6.03 -11.52 -14.82
N PRO A 163 6.43 -10.26 -14.53
CA PRO A 163 5.50 -9.22 -14.10
C PRO A 163 4.50 -8.76 -15.17
N LEU A 164 4.69 -9.18 -16.43
CA LEU A 164 3.72 -8.96 -17.51
C LEU A 164 2.52 -9.91 -17.45
N TYR A 165 2.68 -11.07 -16.81
CA TYR A 165 1.68 -12.15 -16.76
C TYR A 165 1.15 -12.41 -15.35
N ASP A 166 1.91 -12.00 -14.34
CA ASP A 166 1.69 -12.34 -12.94
C ASP A 166 1.63 -11.07 -12.08
N THR A 167 0.81 -11.12 -11.04
CA THR A 167 0.68 -10.06 -10.02
C THR A 167 1.03 -10.62 -8.65
N ASN A 168 1.57 -9.82 -7.73
CA ASN A 168 1.79 -10.26 -6.36
C ASN A 168 0.75 -9.62 -5.43
N ILE A 169 0.13 -10.42 -4.58
CA ILE A 169 -0.85 -10.01 -3.59
C ILE A 169 -0.17 -10.06 -2.22
N LEU A 170 -0.13 -8.92 -1.51
CA LEU A 170 0.49 -8.76 -0.19
C LEU A 170 1.99 -9.07 -0.14
N GLY A 171 2.65 -9.13 -1.29
CA GLY A 171 4.08 -9.37 -1.42
C GLY A 171 4.50 -10.83 -1.50
N TRP A 172 3.63 -11.80 -1.18
CA TRP A 172 4.00 -13.23 -1.15
C TRP A 172 3.11 -14.17 -1.97
N ILE A 173 1.97 -13.71 -2.50
CA ILE A 173 1.05 -14.56 -3.29
C ILE A 173 1.09 -14.15 -4.76
N ILE A 174 1.61 -15.04 -5.63
CA ILE A 174 1.60 -14.81 -7.08
C ILE A 174 0.24 -15.22 -7.69
N LYS A 175 -0.43 -14.30 -8.37
CA LYS A 175 -1.68 -14.52 -9.13
C LYS A 175 -1.45 -14.35 -10.63
N TYR A 176 -1.75 -15.39 -11.41
CA TYR A 176 -1.75 -15.37 -12.87
C TYR A 176 -2.93 -14.56 -13.41
N ILE A 177 -2.67 -13.64 -14.35
CA ILE A 177 -3.73 -12.85 -15.02
C ILE A 177 -4.69 -13.81 -15.75
N GLY A 178 -5.99 -13.70 -15.48
CA GLY A 178 -7.05 -14.52 -16.08
C GLY A 178 -7.40 -15.80 -15.34
N SER A 179 -6.72 -16.13 -14.24
CA SER A 179 -7.10 -17.26 -13.37
C SER A 179 -8.15 -16.86 -12.32
N HIS A 180 -9.25 -17.63 -12.22
CA HIS A 180 -10.09 -17.60 -11.02
C HIS A 180 -9.29 -18.21 -9.86
N ILE A 181 -9.43 -17.64 -8.65
CA ILE A 181 -8.83 -18.19 -7.43
C ILE A 181 -9.35 -19.61 -7.26
N LYS A 182 -8.57 -20.63 -7.64
CA LYS A 182 -8.90 -22.03 -7.29
C LYS A 182 -8.74 -22.17 -5.78
N GLY A 183 -9.68 -22.85 -5.14
CA GLY A 183 -9.83 -22.95 -3.68
C GLY A 183 -8.57 -23.29 -2.86
N GLY A 184 -7.51 -23.83 -3.47
CA GLY A 184 -6.23 -24.06 -2.79
C GLY A 184 -5.48 -22.79 -2.32
N TYR A 185 -5.78 -21.62 -2.88
CA TYR A 185 -5.19 -20.34 -2.41
C TYR A 185 -5.90 -19.77 -1.18
N VAL A 186 -7.20 -20.06 -1.00
CA VAL A 186 -7.96 -19.67 0.20
C VAL A 186 -7.43 -20.45 1.41
N ASP A 187 -7.16 -21.75 1.25
CA ASP A 187 -6.54 -22.58 2.28
C ASP A 187 -5.12 -22.10 2.68
N ALA A 188 -4.35 -21.56 1.73
CA ALA A 188 -3.04 -20.99 2.00
C ALA A 188 -3.15 -19.64 2.74
N PHE A 189 -4.09 -18.79 2.34
CA PHE A 189 -4.41 -17.54 3.02
C PHE A 189 -4.88 -17.79 4.46
N ASP A 190 -5.81 -18.72 4.68
CA ASP A 190 -6.33 -19.05 6.02
C ASP A 190 -5.24 -19.63 6.92
N LYS A 191 -4.40 -20.54 6.42
CA LYS A 191 -3.25 -21.08 7.17
C LYS A 191 -2.23 -20.00 7.55
N ILE A 192 -2.04 -19.00 6.69
CA ILE A 192 -1.10 -17.91 6.94
C ILE A 192 -1.70 -16.86 7.87
N GLN A 193 -2.98 -16.49 7.72
CA GLN A 193 -3.71 -15.66 8.68
C GLN A 193 -3.67 -16.29 10.07
N GLN A 194 -3.86 -17.61 10.16
CA GLN A 194 -3.73 -18.35 11.40
C GLN A 194 -2.29 -18.31 11.95
N ARG A 195 -1.24 -18.43 11.11
CA ARG A 195 0.16 -18.28 11.56
C ARG A 195 0.49 -16.85 12.00
N ILE A 196 -0.05 -15.83 11.34
CA ILE A 196 0.12 -14.42 11.71
C ILE A 196 -0.60 -14.15 13.04
N GLN A 197 -1.84 -14.60 13.21
CA GLN A 197 -2.56 -14.53 14.49
C GLN A 197 -1.76 -15.23 15.59
N ASN A 198 -1.29 -16.45 15.36
CA ASN A 198 -0.47 -17.19 16.32
C ASN A 198 0.84 -16.47 16.66
N TRP A 199 1.45 -15.76 15.69
CA TRP A 199 2.66 -14.98 15.91
C TRP A 199 2.37 -13.72 16.73
N VAL A 200 1.31 -12.98 16.40
CA VAL A 200 0.85 -11.79 17.16
C VAL A 200 0.47 -12.17 18.59
N GLU A 201 -0.24 -13.29 18.78
CA GLU A 201 -0.59 -13.80 20.10
C GLU A 201 0.65 -14.15 20.92
N LYS A 202 1.63 -14.86 20.32
CA LYS A 202 2.91 -15.16 20.97
C LYS A 202 3.70 -13.91 21.34
N GLU A 203 3.72 -12.90 20.46
CA GLU A 203 4.38 -11.63 20.76
C GLU A 203 3.69 -10.87 21.91
N SER A 204 2.36 -10.93 21.96
CA SER A 204 1.55 -10.35 23.04
C SER A 204 1.77 -11.07 24.38
N GLU A 205 1.97 -12.38 24.34
CA GLU A 205 2.26 -13.22 25.51
C GLU A 205 3.69 -12.98 26.02
N TYR A 206 4.66 -12.86 25.11
CA TYR A 206 6.05 -12.51 25.44
C TYR A 206 6.15 -11.11 26.09
N LYS A 207 5.38 -10.14 25.58
CA LYS A 207 5.26 -8.79 26.15
C LYS A 207 4.52 -8.76 27.50
N LYS A 208 3.70 -9.76 27.83
CA LYS A 208 3.08 -9.93 29.17
C LYS A 208 4.06 -10.52 30.18
N ILE A 209 4.91 -11.46 29.77
CA ILE A 209 5.93 -12.10 30.64
C ILE A 209 7.00 -11.08 31.06
N GLN A 210 7.41 -10.18 30.14
CA GLN A 210 8.38 -9.10 30.42
C GLN A 210 7.82 -7.94 31.28
N ARG A 211 6.52 -7.95 31.61
CA ARG A 211 5.86 -6.95 32.46
C ARG A 211 5.49 -7.48 33.86
N GLN A 212 5.94 -8.68 34.23
CA GLN A 212 5.85 -9.10 35.63
C GLN A 212 6.94 -8.35 36.43
N PRO A 213 6.59 -7.51 37.42
CA PRO A 213 7.59 -7.02 38.35
C PRO A 213 8.18 -8.21 39.10
N CYS A 214 9.51 -8.24 39.24
CA CYS A 214 10.16 -9.15 40.17
C CYS A 214 9.45 -9.03 41.52
N MET A 215 8.88 -10.13 42.01
CA MET A 215 8.24 -10.16 43.32
C MET A 215 9.27 -9.84 44.42
N PRO A 216 8.83 -9.22 45.54
CA PRO A 216 9.71 -8.65 46.58
C PRO A 216 10.61 -9.67 47.29
#